data_AF-A0A8T8K4M9-F1
#
_entry.id   AF-A0A8T8K4M9-F1
#
_cell.length_a   1.000
_cell.length_b   1.000
_cell.length_c   1.000
_cell.angle_alpha   90.00
_cell.angle_beta   90.00
_cell.angle_gamma   90.00
#
_symmetry.space_group_name_H-M   'P 1'
#
loop_
_entity.id
_entity.type
_entity.pdbx_description
1 polymer ?
#
loop_
_entity_poly.entity_id
_entity_poly.type
_entity_poly.pdbx_seq_one_letter_code
_entity_poly.pdbx_strand_id
1 'polypeptide(L)'
;MDEETFLPLDSQEISPMIARRNIDFSDIIDQVVTTGVAREIYSTEGCRSAPGKDYYGRFFYIHDNHYFIQLHYGNWYNVQNTPFWLMCYGKGWLSAVEERPKVKKALMKLELEEKLYFTGDDVALIPLKLELGVDKSVVVESILNQITEINDLLEKNYPESE
;
A
#
# COMPACT_ATOMS: atom_id res chain seq x y z
N MET A 1 21.65 6.94 -17.86
CA MET A 1 20.82 5.85 -18.38
C MET A 1 21.67 4.62 -18.20
N ASP A 2 21.55 3.97 -17.05
CA ASP A 2 22.13 2.64 -16.87
C ASP A 2 21.19 1.70 -17.62
N GLU A 3 21.71 1.01 -18.63
CA GLU A 3 21.02 -0.14 -19.19
C GLU A 3 20.94 -1.19 -18.08
N GLU A 4 19.73 -1.46 -17.58
CA GLU A 4 19.47 -2.65 -16.76
C GLU A 4 19.92 -3.86 -17.57
N THR A 5 21.16 -4.29 -17.31
CA THR A 5 21.77 -5.39 -18.01
C THR A 5 21.09 -6.65 -17.52
N PHE A 6 20.45 -7.38 -18.42
CA PHE A 6 19.85 -8.66 -18.10
C PHE A 6 20.92 -9.58 -17.47
N LEU A 7 20.75 -9.88 -16.19
CA LEU A 7 21.59 -10.84 -15.50
C LEU A 7 21.11 -12.25 -15.86
N PRO A 8 22.01 -13.18 -16.23
CA PRO A 8 21.64 -14.57 -16.42
C PRO A 8 20.95 -15.13 -15.18
N LEU A 9 19.84 -15.85 -15.39
CA LEU A 9 19.03 -16.41 -14.31
C LEU A 9 19.81 -17.45 -13.52
N ASP A 10 19.78 -17.33 -12.19
CA ASP A 10 20.21 -18.38 -11.28
C ASP A 10 19.06 -19.37 -11.00
N SER A 11 19.41 -20.64 -10.79
CA SER A 11 18.45 -21.69 -10.45
C SER A 11 17.61 -21.39 -9.20
N GLN A 12 18.15 -20.64 -8.25
CA GLN A 12 17.45 -20.21 -7.04
C GLN A 12 16.37 -19.19 -7.34
N GLU A 13 16.55 -18.33 -8.35
CA GLU A 13 15.61 -17.26 -8.75
C GLU A 13 14.33 -17.78 -9.41
N ILE A 14 14.39 -18.97 -10.01
CA ILE A 14 13.23 -19.66 -10.58
C ILE A 14 12.68 -20.76 -9.66
N SER A 15 13.11 -20.79 -8.40
CA SER A 15 12.69 -21.84 -7.48
C SER A 15 11.17 -21.74 -7.19
N PRO A 16 10.48 -22.88 -7.02
CA PRO A 16 9.06 -22.89 -6.66
C PRO A 16 8.74 -22.12 -5.37
N MET A 17 9.72 -21.96 -4.48
CA MET A 17 9.57 -21.22 -3.23
C MET A 17 9.36 -19.72 -3.48
N ILE A 18 10.03 -19.14 -4.48
CA ILE A 18 9.83 -17.73 -4.85
C ILE A 18 8.43 -17.53 -5.44
N ALA A 19 7.99 -18.42 -6.34
CA ALA A 19 6.64 -18.39 -6.88
C ALA A 19 5.58 -18.48 -5.78
N ARG A 20 5.75 -19.42 -4.84
CA ARG A 20 4.86 -19.56 -3.68
C ARG A 20 4.85 -18.31 -2.82
N ARG A 21 6.01 -17.68 -2.57
CA ARG A 21 6.10 -16.47 -1.76
C ARG A 21 5.36 -15.29 -2.40
N ASN A 22 5.46 -15.13 -3.71
CA ASN A 22 4.73 -14.07 -4.43
C ASN A 22 3.20 -14.28 -4.41
N ILE A 23 2.76 -15.54 -4.47
CA ILE A 23 1.35 -15.90 -4.25
C ILE A 23 0.95 -15.56 -2.81
N ASP A 24 1.73 -16.00 -1.82
CA ASP A 24 1.45 -15.74 -0.40
C ASP A 24 1.34 -14.23 -0.11
N PHE A 25 2.19 -13.40 -0.74
CA PHE A 25 2.12 -11.95 -0.61
C PHE A 25 0.84 -11.35 -1.21
N SER A 26 0.44 -11.83 -2.39
CA SER A 26 -0.83 -11.42 -3.02
C SER A 26 -2.03 -11.85 -2.16
N ASP A 27 -1.99 -13.06 -1.60
CA ASP A 27 -3.02 -13.57 -0.70
C ASP A 27 -3.11 -12.78 0.61
N ILE A 28 -2.01 -12.23 1.11
CA ILE A 28 -2.02 -11.34 2.28
C ILE A 28 -2.72 -10.03 1.93
N ILE A 29 -2.42 -9.42 0.79
CA ILE A 29 -3.09 -8.20 0.30
C ILE A 29 -4.60 -8.43 0.22
N ASP A 30 -5.03 -9.53 -0.39
CA ASP A 30 -6.46 -9.86 -0.51
C ASP A 30 -7.10 -10.12 0.85
N GLN A 31 -6.40 -10.80 1.76
CA GLN A 31 -6.92 -11.11 3.09
C GLN A 31 -7.03 -9.85 3.97
N VAL A 32 -6.10 -8.89 3.87
CA VAL A 32 -6.20 -7.60 4.56
C VAL A 32 -7.48 -6.87 4.15
N VAL A 33 -7.72 -6.73 2.85
CA VAL A 33 -8.91 -6.03 2.35
C VAL A 33 -10.19 -6.78 2.71
N THR A 34 -10.21 -8.10 2.52
CA THR A 34 -11.39 -8.93 2.86
C THR A 34 -11.69 -8.88 4.35
N THR A 35 -10.67 -8.88 5.21
CA THR A 35 -10.84 -8.78 6.67
C THR A 35 -11.37 -7.41 7.09
N GLY A 36 -10.85 -6.32 6.49
CA GLY A 36 -11.37 -4.98 6.74
C GLY A 36 -12.82 -4.80 6.29
N VAL A 37 -13.22 -5.37 5.15
CA VAL A 37 -14.61 -5.39 4.69
C VAL A 37 -15.50 -6.19 5.64
N ALA A 38 -15.07 -7.39 6.05
CA ALA A 38 -15.84 -8.23 6.97
C ALA A 38 -16.03 -7.57 8.37
N ARG A 39 -15.19 -6.59 8.72
CA ARG A 39 -15.28 -5.80 9.94
C ARG A 39 -16.00 -4.46 9.75
N GLU A 40 -16.55 -4.20 8.58
CA GLU A 40 -17.22 -2.94 8.23
C GLU A 40 -16.30 -1.70 8.35
N ILE A 41 -14.98 -1.91 8.33
CA ILE A 41 -13.98 -0.83 8.32
C ILE A 41 -13.79 -0.34 6.88
N TYR A 42 -13.79 -1.28 5.93
CA TYR A 42 -13.54 -0.99 4.52
C TYR A 42 -14.79 -1.13 3.67
N SER A 43 -14.90 -0.30 2.64
CA SER A 43 -15.78 -0.55 1.49
C SER A 43 -14.95 -0.84 0.25
N THR A 44 -15.39 -1.78 -0.57
CA THR A 44 -14.84 -2.05 -1.91
C THR A 44 -15.85 -1.81 -3.01
N GLU A 45 -16.93 -1.07 -2.72
CA GLU A 45 -17.93 -0.72 -3.71
C GLU A 45 -17.29 0.10 -4.85
N GLY A 46 -17.52 -0.31 -6.09
CA GLY A 46 -16.89 0.32 -7.26
C GLY A 46 -15.39 0.04 -7.44
N CYS A 47 -14.74 -0.64 -6.48
CA CYS A 47 -13.32 -1.01 -6.55
C CYS A 47 -13.11 -2.36 -7.25
N ARG A 48 -11.95 -2.53 -7.86
CA ARG A 48 -11.48 -3.80 -8.43
C ARG A 48 -10.04 -4.07 -7.99
N SER A 49 -9.60 -5.33 -8.07
CA SER A 49 -8.17 -5.62 -8.03
C SER A 49 -7.46 -5.01 -9.23
N ALA A 50 -6.23 -4.57 -9.03
CA ALA A 50 -5.42 -3.94 -10.06
C ALA A 50 -4.06 -4.64 -10.14
N PRO A 51 -3.89 -5.59 -11.07
CA PRO A 51 -2.57 -6.10 -11.41
C PRO A 51 -1.83 -5.12 -12.32
N GLY A 52 -0.55 -4.90 -12.05
CA GLY A 52 0.37 -4.12 -12.86
C GLY A 52 1.61 -4.94 -13.25
N LYS A 53 2.50 -4.35 -14.04
CA LYS A 53 3.76 -5.01 -14.45
C LYS A 53 4.64 -5.33 -13.22
N ASP A 54 4.66 -4.43 -12.25
CA ASP A 54 5.56 -4.41 -11.10
C ASP A 54 4.80 -4.37 -9.76
N TYR A 55 3.48 -4.54 -9.80
CA TYR A 55 2.67 -4.57 -8.59
C TYR A 55 1.44 -5.46 -8.72
N TYR A 56 0.92 -5.86 -7.56
CA TYR A 56 -0.43 -6.37 -7.39
C TYR A 56 -1.07 -5.66 -6.21
N GLY A 57 -2.33 -5.23 -6.35
CA GLY A 57 -3.00 -4.54 -5.25
C GLY A 57 -4.52 -4.52 -5.31
N ARG A 58 -5.09 -3.93 -4.26
CA ARG A 58 -6.53 -3.81 -4.04
C ARG A 58 -6.89 -2.39 -3.63
N PHE A 59 -7.85 -1.82 -4.36
CA PHE A 59 -8.49 -0.56 -3.97
C PHE A 59 -9.56 -0.80 -2.92
N PHE A 60 -9.69 0.15 -1.99
CA PHE A 60 -10.73 0.16 -0.97
C PHE A 60 -10.92 1.59 -0.44
N TYR A 61 -11.98 1.77 0.33
CA TYR A 61 -12.31 2.99 1.04
C TYR A 61 -12.32 2.78 2.54
N ILE A 62 -11.94 3.82 3.29
CA ILE A 62 -12.28 3.97 4.71
C ILE A 62 -13.01 5.30 4.84
N HIS A 63 -14.30 5.24 5.22
CA HIS A 63 -15.21 6.37 5.04
C HIS A 63 -15.15 6.90 3.59
N ASP A 64 -14.83 8.18 3.38
CA ASP A 64 -14.71 8.79 2.06
C ASP A 64 -13.30 8.71 1.46
N ASN A 65 -12.29 8.29 2.23
CA ASN A 65 -10.90 8.24 1.76
C ASN A 65 -10.64 7.01 0.92
N HIS A 66 -10.02 7.22 -0.25
CA HIS A 66 -9.66 6.17 -1.19
C HIS A 66 -8.21 5.74 -1.02
N TYR A 67 -7.99 4.43 -0.96
CA TYR A 67 -6.70 3.81 -0.72
C TYR A 67 -6.41 2.71 -1.73
N PHE A 68 -5.12 2.43 -1.93
CA PHE A 68 -4.63 1.27 -2.65
C PHE A 68 -3.52 0.59 -1.88
N ILE A 69 -3.78 -0.61 -1.38
CA ILE A 69 -2.74 -1.45 -0.78
C ILE A 69 -2.16 -2.37 -1.85
N GLN A 70 -0.83 -2.44 -1.93
CA GLN A 70 -0.14 -3.17 -2.98
C GLN A 70 1.13 -3.86 -2.51
N LEU A 71 1.39 -5.02 -3.11
CA LEU A 71 2.73 -5.57 -3.31
C LEU A 71 3.39 -4.80 -4.46
N HIS A 72 4.52 -4.13 -4.23
CA HIS A 72 5.18 -3.32 -5.27
C HIS A 72 6.69 -3.62 -5.33
N TYR A 73 7.10 -4.36 -6.37
CA TYR A 73 8.49 -4.85 -6.49
C TYR A 73 9.49 -3.71 -6.73
N GLY A 74 9.11 -2.72 -7.54
CA GLY A 74 9.96 -1.55 -7.81
C GLY A 74 10.30 -0.74 -6.55
N ASN A 75 9.30 -0.43 -5.71
CA ASN A 75 9.53 0.29 -4.46
C ASN A 75 10.26 -0.56 -3.42
N TRP A 76 9.98 -1.86 -3.38
CA TRP A 76 10.70 -2.79 -2.51
C TRP A 76 12.21 -2.81 -2.82
N TYR A 77 12.56 -2.79 -4.12
CA TYR A 77 13.95 -2.80 -4.55
C TYR A 77 14.64 -1.43 -4.43
N ASN A 78 13.95 -0.34 -4.81
CA ASN A 78 14.58 0.97 -4.98
C ASN A 78 14.39 1.94 -3.81
N VAL A 79 13.34 1.78 -3.01
CA VAL A 79 12.92 2.80 -2.03
C VAL A 79 13.13 2.32 -0.61
N GLN A 80 12.48 1.21 -0.23
CA GLN A 80 12.59 0.67 1.12
C GLN A 80 12.40 -0.83 1.12
N ASN A 81 13.08 -1.52 2.04
CA ASN A 81 13.04 -2.98 2.17
C ASN A 81 11.72 -3.49 2.78
N THR A 82 10.61 -3.26 2.08
CA THR A 82 9.31 -3.89 2.33
C THR A 82 8.57 -4.16 1.02
N PRO A 83 7.91 -5.32 0.88
CA PRO A 83 7.07 -5.60 -0.28
C PRO A 83 5.78 -4.79 -0.31
N PHE A 84 5.26 -4.35 0.84
CA PHE A 84 3.91 -3.79 0.95
C PHE A 84 3.90 -2.29 1.12
N TRP A 85 2.99 -1.66 0.38
CA TRP A 85 2.86 -0.21 0.30
C TRP A 85 1.38 0.18 0.29
N LEU A 86 1.08 1.32 0.91
CA LEU A 86 -0.24 1.95 0.91
C LEU A 86 -0.16 3.27 0.15
N MET A 87 -0.97 3.42 -0.88
CA MET A 87 -1.23 4.71 -1.51
C MET A 87 -2.47 5.35 -0.91
N CYS A 88 -2.38 6.64 -0.60
CA CYS A 88 -3.49 7.43 -0.06
C CYS A 88 -3.87 8.50 -1.08
N TYR A 89 -5.08 8.43 -1.62
CA TYR A 89 -5.56 9.40 -2.63
C TYR A 89 -6.33 10.56 -2.00
N GLY A 90 -6.90 10.36 -0.81
CA GLY A 90 -7.78 11.33 -0.15
C GLY A 90 -9.24 11.05 -0.43
N LYS A 91 -10.12 12.05 -0.23
CA LYS A 91 -11.57 11.85 -0.35
C LYS A 91 -12.02 11.67 -1.80
N GLY A 92 -12.98 10.77 -2.04
CA GLY A 92 -13.58 10.50 -3.36
C GLY A 92 -12.82 9.49 -4.24
N TRP A 93 -13.44 9.05 -5.35
CA TRP A 93 -12.88 8.03 -6.24
C TRP A 93 -11.73 8.57 -7.09
N LEU A 94 -10.58 7.87 -7.09
CA LEU A 94 -9.36 8.27 -7.81
C LEU A 94 -8.99 9.73 -7.56
N SER A 95 -9.24 10.20 -6.33
CA SER A 95 -9.34 11.59 -5.88
C SER A 95 -8.65 12.61 -6.79
N ALA A 96 -9.42 13.62 -7.20
CA ALA A 96 -8.97 14.71 -8.04
C ALA A 96 -7.62 15.26 -7.56
N VAL A 97 -6.78 15.71 -8.49
CA VAL A 97 -5.43 16.25 -8.23
C VAL A 97 -5.44 17.26 -7.06
N GLU A 98 -6.57 17.93 -6.82
CA GLU A 98 -6.85 18.84 -5.71
C GLU A 98 -6.80 18.25 -4.29
N GLU A 99 -7.02 16.95 -4.10
CA GLU A 99 -6.97 16.30 -2.79
C GLU A 99 -5.55 15.93 -2.37
N ARG A 100 -4.63 15.75 -3.33
CA ARG A 100 -3.24 15.32 -3.05
C ARG A 100 -2.50 16.30 -2.12
N PRO A 101 -2.58 17.63 -2.30
CA PRO A 101 -1.99 18.59 -1.36
C PRO A 101 -2.57 18.49 0.06
N LYS A 102 -3.88 18.18 0.18
CA LYS A 102 -4.55 18.02 1.48
C LYS A 102 -4.03 16.79 2.21
N VAL A 103 -3.96 15.65 1.50
CA VAL A 103 -3.39 14.40 2.03
C VAL A 103 -1.93 14.59 2.44
N LYS A 104 -1.12 15.21 1.58
CA LYS A 104 0.27 15.53 1.88
C LYS A 104 0.43 16.34 3.16
N LYS A 105 -0.35 17.42 3.30
CA LYS A 105 -0.33 18.28 4.49
C LYS A 105 -0.77 17.51 5.75
N ALA A 106 -1.82 16.70 5.65
CA ALA A 106 -2.35 15.92 6.76
C ALA A 106 -1.36 14.85 7.26
N LEU A 107 -0.61 14.24 6.34
CA LEU A 107 0.32 13.15 6.64
C LEU A 107 1.78 13.60 6.82
N MET A 108 2.08 14.90 6.73
CA MET A 108 3.44 15.43 6.77
C MET A 108 4.24 15.01 8.01
N LYS A 109 3.58 14.67 9.12
CA LYS A 109 4.25 14.10 10.30
C LYS A 109 4.96 12.77 9.99
N LEU A 110 4.43 11.95 9.10
CA LEU A 110 5.04 10.68 8.68
C LEU A 110 6.31 10.90 7.83
N GLU A 111 6.41 12.03 7.12
CA GLU A 111 7.61 12.39 6.36
C GLU A 111 8.80 12.60 7.30
N LEU A 112 8.57 13.24 8.45
CA LEU A 112 9.60 13.46 9.48
C LEU A 112 10.11 12.15 10.11
N GLU A 113 9.38 11.04 9.95
CA GLU A 113 9.74 9.72 10.45
C GLU A 113 10.29 8.81 9.34
N GLU A 114 10.56 9.33 8.13
CA GLU A 114 10.96 8.57 6.93
C GLU A 114 9.93 7.48 6.54
N LYS A 115 8.65 7.74 6.80
CA LYS A 115 7.52 6.82 6.53
C LYS A 115 6.55 7.36 5.49
N LEU A 116 6.91 8.43 4.78
CA LEU A 116 6.08 9.00 3.72
C LEU A 116 6.93 9.34 2.50
N TYR A 117 6.54 8.77 1.38
CA TYR A 117 7.08 9.04 0.06
C TYR A 117 5.97 9.58 -0.84
N PHE A 118 6.35 10.08 -2.00
CA PHE A 118 5.41 10.54 -3.01
C PHE A 118 5.73 9.91 -4.35
N THR A 119 4.69 9.55 -5.10
CA THR A 119 4.86 9.19 -6.51
C THR A 119 5.21 10.43 -7.33
N GLY A 120 5.60 10.24 -8.60
CA GLY A 120 5.79 11.37 -9.53
C GLY A 120 4.53 12.23 -9.75
N ASP A 121 3.37 11.72 -9.35
CA ASP A 121 2.06 12.39 -9.38
C ASP A 121 1.66 12.96 -8.00
N ASP A 122 2.57 13.10 -7.04
CA ASP A 122 2.31 13.60 -5.68
C ASP A 122 1.30 12.76 -4.87
N VAL A 123 1.09 11.49 -5.22
CA VAL A 123 0.26 10.60 -4.39
C VAL A 123 1.09 10.12 -3.20
N ALA A 124 0.54 10.28 -1.99
CA ALA A 124 1.16 9.82 -0.76
C ALA A 124 1.32 8.30 -0.77
N LEU A 125 2.55 7.84 -0.52
CA LEU A 125 2.98 6.46 -0.59
C LEU A 125 3.67 6.07 0.71
N ILE A 126 3.11 5.08 1.42
CA ILE A 126 3.54 4.72 2.77
C ILE A 126 4.00 3.24 2.78
N PRO A 127 5.23 2.95 3.23
CA PRO A 127 5.72 1.59 3.44
C PRO A 127 4.97 0.93 4.59
N LEU A 128 4.49 -0.30 4.41
CA LEU A 128 3.86 -1.08 5.46
C LEU A 128 4.86 -2.09 6.02
N LYS A 129 4.97 -2.17 7.35
CA LYS A 129 5.88 -3.10 8.01
C LYS A 129 5.23 -4.48 8.13
N LEU A 130 5.95 -5.52 7.72
CA LEU A 130 5.55 -6.90 7.96
C LEU A 130 6.16 -7.38 9.27
N GLU A 131 5.33 -8.01 10.11
CA GLU A 131 5.82 -8.76 11.26
C GLU A 131 6.39 -10.10 10.78
N LEU A 132 7.61 -10.42 11.18
CA LEU A 132 8.36 -11.58 10.71
C LEU A 132 8.36 -12.69 11.75
N GLY A 133 8.38 -13.95 11.28
CA GLY A 133 8.39 -15.13 12.16
C GLY A 133 7.06 -15.40 12.87
N VAL A 134 5.97 -14.80 12.39
CA VAL A 134 4.61 -14.96 12.91
C VAL A 134 3.68 -15.55 11.86
N ASP A 135 2.52 -16.03 12.31
CA ASP A 135 1.49 -16.56 11.42
C ASP A 135 0.86 -15.48 10.53
N LYS A 136 0.36 -15.91 9.37
CA LYS A 136 -0.29 -15.04 8.37
C LYS A 136 -1.39 -14.15 8.98
N SER A 137 -2.20 -14.67 9.90
CA SER A 137 -3.25 -13.90 10.57
C SER A 137 -2.68 -12.72 11.37
N VAL A 138 -1.58 -12.91 12.07
CA VAL A 138 -0.90 -11.84 12.84
C VAL A 138 -0.34 -10.77 11.89
N VAL A 139 0.21 -11.17 10.75
CA VAL A 139 0.66 -10.23 9.71
C VAL A 139 -0.51 -9.39 9.19
N VAL A 140 -1.64 -10.03 8.88
CA VAL A 140 -2.86 -9.36 8.40
C VAL A 140 -3.38 -8.35 9.42
N GLU A 141 -3.46 -8.74 10.71
CA GLU A 141 -3.88 -7.82 11.77
C GLU A 141 -2.94 -6.63 11.93
N SER A 142 -1.63 -6.87 11.91
CA SER A 142 -0.63 -5.80 12.02
C SER A 142 -0.75 -4.80 10.87
N ILE A 143 -0.98 -5.26 9.64
CA ILE A 143 -1.18 -4.38 8.48
C ILE A 143 -2.50 -3.60 8.61
N LEU A 144 -3.58 -4.26 9.03
CA LEU A 144 -4.88 -3.60 9.24
C LEU A 144 -4.78 -2.46 10.26
N ASN A 145 -4.07 -2.70 11.38
CA ASN A 145 -3.83 -1.70 12.41
C ASN A 145 -3.04 -0.51 11.87
N GLN A 146 -1.94 -0.76 11.14
CA GLN A 146 -1.16 0.30 10.49
C GLN A 146 -2.02 1.17 9.56
N ILE A 147 -2.85 0.56 8.72
CA ILE A 147 -3.74 1.31 7.80
C ILE A 147 -4.76 2.15 8.58
N THR A 148 -5.31 1.59 9.66
CA THR A 148 -6.28 2.30 10.51
C THR A 148 -5.62 3.50 11.20
N GLU A 149 -4.42 3.33 11.76
CA GLU A 149 -3.65 4.42 12.37
C GLU A 149 -3.31 5.53 11.36
N ILE A 150 -2.95 5.16 10.12
CA ILE A 150 -2.72 6.11 9.03
C ILE A 150 -4.00 6.88 8.70
N ASN A 151 -5.15 6.19 8.60
CA ASN A 151 -6.42 6.83 8.33
C ASN A 151 -6.85 7.78 9.46
N ASP A 152 -6.65 7.38 10.71
CA ASP A 152 -6.96 8.23 11.87
C ASP A 152 -6.09 9.50 11.87
N LEU A 153 -4.81 9.37 11.50
CA LEU A 153 -3.93 10.51 11.31
C LEU A 153 -4.39 11.40 10.15
N LEU A 154 -4.82 10.80 9.04
CA LEU A 154 -5.32 11.51 7.86
C LEU A 154 -6.56 12.33 8.22
N GLU A 155 -7.59 11.70 8.81
CA GLU A 155 -8.84 12.38 9.19
C GLU A 155 -8.61 13.47 10.23
N LYS A 156 -7.79 13.20 11.25
CA LYS A 156 -7.50 14.18 12.30
C LYS A 156 -6.87 15.49 11.77
N ASN A 157 -6.09 15.40 10.70
CA ASN A 157 -5.37 16.53 10.14
C ASN A 157 -5.88 16.93 8.75
N TYR A 158 -7.01 16.37 8.30
CA TYR A 158 -7.56 16.68 6.99
C TYR A 158 -7.98 18.15 6.96
N PRO A 159 -7.43 18.98 6.06
CA PRO A 159 -7.85 20.36 5.95
C PRO A 159 -9.33 20.43 5.56
N GLU A 160 -10.14 21.20 6.30
CA GLU A 160 -11.47 21.57 5.86
C GLU A 160 -11.37 22.40 4.56
N SER A 161 -12.37 22.28 3.70
CA SER A 161 -12.48 23.15 2.52
C SER A 161 -12.72 24.59 2.99
N GLU A 162 -11.83 25.50 2.63
CA GLU A 162 -12.02 26.96 2.80
C GLU A 162 -13.22 27.49 2.00
#